data_AF-A0A8S3CEJ8-F1
#
_entry.id   AF-A0A8S3CEJ8-F1
#
_cell.length_a   1.000
_cell.length_b   1.000
_cell.length_c   1.000
_cell.angle_alpha   90.00
_cell.angle_beta   90.00
_cell.angle_gamma   90.00
#
_symmetry.space_group_name_H-M   'P 1'
#
loop_
_entity.id
_entity.type
_entity.pdbx_description
1 polymer ?
#
loop_
_entity_poly.entity_id
_entity_poly.type
_entity_poly.pdbx_seq_one_letter_code
_entity_poly.pdbx_strand_id
1 'polypeptide(L)' 'ADGSSTFNILGTTEIFIEFEKSCTSIIAGVVDALCVDCLLGMDYINKYYVNLNNKEKQVQVHIQDIIVDLPM' A
#
# COMPACT_ATOMS: atom_id res chain seq x y z
N ALA A 1 -13.95 -13.55 -9.71
CA ALA A 1 -14.75 -13.42 -8.47
C ALA A 1 -14.47 -12.03 -7.95
N ASP A 2 -15.31 -11.07 -8.33
CA ASP A 2 -15.16 -9.67 -7.93
C ASP A 2 -15.71 -9.54 -6.52
N GLY A 3 -14.88 -9.91 -5.54
CA GLY A 3 -15.25 -9.90 -4.14
C GLY A 3 -15.45 -8.47 -3.64
N SER A 4 -16.67 -7.96 -3.70
CA SER A 4 -17.03 -6.75 -2.97
C SER A 4 -17.16 -7.11 -1.48
N SER A 5 -16.06 -7.02 -0.75
CA SER A 5 -16.11 -7.03 0.71
C SER A 5 -16.45 -5.61 1.17
N THR A 6 -17.65 -5.42 1.71
CA THR A 6 -18.06 -4.15 2.30
C THR A 6 -17.46 -4.06 3.69
N PHE A 7 -16.36 -3.31 3.84
CA PHE A 7 -15.81 -2.99 5.15
C PHE A 7 -16.54 -1.78 5.73
N ASN A 8 -16.85 -1.82 7.03
CA ASN A 8 -17.34 -0.64 7.73
C ASN A 8 -16.14 0.26 8.07
N ILE A 9 -15.92 1.29 7.25
CA ILE A 9 -14.81 2.23 7.43
C ILE A 9 -15.21 3.28 8.48
N LEU A 10 -14.52 3.27 9.62
CA LEU A 10 -14.73 4.24 10.71
C LEU A 10 -14.13 5.62 10.42
N GLY A 11 -13.10 5.66 9.58
CA GLY A 11 -12.39 6.89 9.20
C GLY A 11 -11.19 6.57 8.31
N THR A 12 -10.42 7.59 7.95
CA THR A 12 -9.17 7.42 7.21
C THR A 12 -8.02 8.08 7.96
N THR A 13 -6.82 7.51 7.81
CA THR A 13 -5.59 8.08 8.37
C THR A 13 -4.43 7.81 7.43
N GLU A 14 -3.45 8.70 7.38
CA GLU A 14 -2.18 8.38 6.74
C GLU A 14 -1.39 7.44 7.66
N ILE A 15 -0.84 6.37 7.07
CA ILE A 15 0.08 5.45 7.74
C ILE A 15 1.39 5.41 6.98
N PHE A 16 2.47 5.17 7.72
CA PHE A 16 3.81 4.95 7.20
C PHE A 16 4.17 3.48 7.37
N ILE A 17 4.60 2.84 6.28
CA ILE A 17 4.98 1.43 6.25
C ILE A 17 6.47 1.35 5.94
N GLU A 18 7.22 0.80 6.88
CA GLU A 18 8.66 0.60 6.77
C GLU A 18 8.98 -0.81 6.27
N PHE A 19 9.74 -0.89 5.18
CA PHE A 19 10.28 -2.13 4.62
C PHE A 19 11.81 -2.05 4.61
N GLU A 20 12.43 -2.71 5.59
CA GLU A 20 13.88 -2.71 5.82
C GLU A 20 14.50 -1.29 5.88
N LYS A 21 14.94 -0.76 4.74
CA LYS A 21 15.61 0.55 4.61
C LYS A 21 14.78 1.60 3.89
N SER A 22 13.52 1.28 3.58
CA SER A 22 12.68 2.15 2.77
C SER A 22 11.35 2.41 3.47
N CYS A 23 10.87 3.64 3.37
CA CYS A 23 9.61 4.06 3.97
C CYS A 23 8.63 4.46 2.87
N THR A 24 7.38 4.04 3.02
CA THR A 24 6.26 4.37 2.13
C THR A 24 5.11 4.93 2.94
N SER A 25 4.25 5.75 2.33
CA SER A 25 3.03 6.22 2.98
C SER A 25 1.77 5.94 2.15
N ILE A 26 0.64 5.73 2.82
CA ILE A 26 -0.67 5.61 2.19
C ILE A 26 -1.78 6.10 3.12
N ILE A 27 -2.85 6.63 2.55
CA ILE A 27 -4.10 6.90 3.27
C ILE A 27 -4.86 5.59 3.38
N ALA A 28 -4.97 5.05 4.60
CA ALA A 28 -5.67 3.81 4.88
C ALA A 28 -7.02 4.07 5.55
N GLY A 29 -8.00 3.22 5.25
CA GLY A 29 -9.27 3.17 5.99
C GLY A 29 -9.09 2.43 7.31
N VAL A 30 -9.61 2.99 8.41
CA VAL A 30 -9.65 2.34 9.72
C VAL A 30 -10.91 1.49 9.79
N VAL A 31 -10.76 0.20 10.08
CA VAL A 31 -11.86 -0.78 10.11
C VAL A 31 -11.92 -1.42 11.50
N ASP A 32 -13.12 -1.49 12.08
CA ASP A 32 -13.35 -2.00 13.44
C ASP A 32 -13.06 -3.51 13.58
N ALA A 33 -13.46 -4.28 12.56
CA ALA A 33 -13.41 -5.74 12.57
C ALA A 33 -12.71 -6.27 11.31
N LEU A 34 -11.39 -6.16 11.28
CA LEU A 34 -10.55 -6.77 10.24
C LEU A 34 -9.89 -8.04 10.81
N CYS A 35 -9.96 -9.16 10.08
CA CYS A 35 -9.35 -10.43 10.50
C CYS A 35 -7.81 -10.46 10.36
N VAL A 36 -7.23 -9.36 9.89
CA VAL A 36 -5.79 -9.15 9.71
C VAL A 36 -5.45 -7.75 10.23
N ASP A 37 -4.19 -7.53 10.60
CA ASP A 37 -3.75 -6.23 11.13
C ASP A 37 -3.76 -5.13 10.06
N CYS A 38 -3.44 -5.49 8.81
CA CYS A 38 -3.39 -4.57 7.68
C CYS A 38 -3.74 -5.30 6.38
N LEU A 39 -4.53 -4.65 5.52
CA LEU A 39 -4.84 -5.09 4.17
C LEU A 39 -4.31 -4.05 3.20
N LEU A 40 -3.28 -4.42 2.42
CA LEU A 40 -2.76 -3.57 1.35
C LEU A 40 -3.55 -3.85 0.07
N GLY A 41 -4.33 -2.85 -0.34
CA GLY A 41 -5.19 -2.93 -1.51
C GLY A 41 -4.47 -2.63 -2.82
N MET A 42 -5.27 -2.58 -3.88
CA MET A 42 -4.81 -2.21 -5.22
C MET A 42 -4.32 -0.76 -5.31
N ASP A 43 -4.80 0.11 -4.42
CA ASP A 43 -4.32 1.48 -4.26
C ASP A 43 -2.83 1.53 -3.92
N TYR A 44 -2.40 0.75 -2.92
CA TYR A 44 -0.99 0.62 -2.55
C TYR A 44 -0.17 -0.05 -3.64
N ILE A 45 -0.69 -1.15 -4.22
CA ILE A 45 -0.03 -1.89 -5.30
C ILE A 45 0.22 -0.98 -6.52
N ASN A 46 -0.76 -0.17 -6.90
CA ASN A 46 -0.64 0.74 -8.03
C ASN A 46 0.28 1.93 -7.73
N LYS A 47 0.21 2.50 -6.51
CA LYS A 47 1.04 3.65 -6.12
C LYS A 47 2.53 3.34 -6.15
N TYR A 48 2.93 2.15 -5.70
CA TYR A 48 4.34 1.75 -5.57
C TYR A 48 4.74 0.64 -6.56
N TYR A 49 3.98 0.46 -7.64
CA TYR A 49 4.22 -0.57 -8.67
C TYR A 49 4.64 -1.93 -8.08
N VAL A 50 3.87 -2.42 -7.11
CA VAL A 50 4.23 -3.62 -6.36
C VAL A 50 4.16 -4.85 -7.27
N ASN A 51 5.26 -5.59 -7.37
CA ASN A 51 5.35 -6.83 -8.12
C ASN A 51 5.36 -8.04 -7.18
N LEU A 52 4.43 -8.97 -7.41
CA LEU A 52 4.26 -10.18 -6.61
C LEU A 52 4.77 -11.39 -7.41
N ASN A 53 5.98 -11.85 -7.12
CA ASN A 53 6.52 -13.08 -7.71
C ASN A 53 6.23 -14.29 -6.80
N ASN A 54 5.13 -14.99 -7.07
CA ASN A 54 4.73 -16.16 -6.27
C ASN A 54 5.66 -17.38 -6.47
N LYS A 55 6.39 -17.47 -7.59
CA LYS A 55 7.36 -18.56 -7.82
C LYS A 55 8.56 -18.42 -6.89
N GLU A 56 9.07 -17.19 -6.78
CA GLU A 56 10.24 -16.87 -5.95
C GLU A 56 9.87 -16.49 -4.51
N LYS A 57 8.57 -16.40 -4.21
CA LYS A 57 8.03 -15.93 -2.92
C LYS A 57 8.57 -14.54 -2.55
N GLN A 58 8.66 -13.65 -3.54
CA GLN A 58 9.17 -12.30 -3.39
C GLN A 58 8.10 -11.25 -3.66
N VAL A 59 8.17 -10.17 -2.89
CA VAL A 59 7.39 -8.95 -3.10
C VAL A 59 8.40 -7.83 -3.37
N GLN A 60 8.28 -7.18 -4.51
CA GLN A 60 9.11 -6.04 -4.88
C GLN A 60 8.25 -4.78 -4.83
N VAL A 61 8.72 -3.77 -4.10
CA VAL A 61 8.04 -2.48 -3.96
C VAL A 61 8.93 -1.43 -4.62
N HIS A 62 8.40 -0.75 -5.63
CA HIS A 62 9.12 0.34 -6.29
C HIS A 62 8.83 1.65 -5.59
N ILE A 63 9.83 2.15 -4.89
CA ILE A 63 9.76 3.41 -4.16
C ILE A 63 10.42 4.44 -5.05
N GLN A 64 9.59 5.26 -5.70
CA GLN A 64 10.05 6.30 -6.61
C GLN A 64 10.47 7.53 -5.78
N ASP A 65 11.78 7.74 -5.63
CA ASP A 65 12.34 9.04 -5.25
C ASP A 65 12.23 10.02 -6.44
N ILE A 66 11.01 10.42 -6.81
CA ILE A 66 10.86 11.47 -7.83
C ILE A 66 11.04 12.83 -7.14
N ILE A 67 12.28 13.33 -7.17
CA ILE A 67 12.54 14.75 -7.11
C ILE A 67 12.56 15.24 -8.56
N VAL A 68 11.47 15.89 -8.99
CA VAL A 68 11.48 16.66 -10.25
C VAL A 68 11.99 18.05 -9.93
N ASP A 69 13.25 18.32 -10.24
CA ASP A 69 13.69 19.71 -10.42
C ASP A 69 13.16 20.20 -11.77
N LEU A 70 12.20 21.13 -11.70
CA LEU A 70 11.71 21.87 -12.85
C LEU A 70 12.79 22.87 -13.29
N PRO A 71 13.02 23.05 -14.60
CA PRO A 71 13.97 24.07 -15.07
C PRO A 71 13.52 25.46 -14.62
N MET A 72 14.50 26.24 -14.13
CA MET A 72 14.35 27.64 -13.71
C MET A 72 13.76 28.52 -14.79
#